data_AF-A0A835NEE5-F1
#
_entry.id   AF-A0A835NEE5-F1
#
_cell.length_a   1.000
_cell.length_b   1.000
_cell.length_c   1.000
_cell.angle_alpha   90.00
_cell.angle_beta   90.00
_cell.angle_gamma   90.00
#
_symmetry.space_group_name_H-M   'P 1'
#
loop_
_entity.id
_entity.type
_entity.pdbx_description
1 polymer ?
#
loop_
_entity_poly.entity_id
_entity_poly.type
_entity_poly.pdbx_seq_one_letter_code
_entity_poly.pdbx_strand_id
1 'polypeptide(L)'
;MGSPAFREYCQQVLRNAKAMAQALLQRGYTLVSGGTDNHLVLVDLRPKGIDGARAERVLELVSITANKNTCPGDKSALTPGGLRL
;
A
#
# COMPACT_ATOMS: atom_id res chain seq x y z
N MET A 1 -3.07 -22.78 -19.47
CA MET A 1 -3.33 -21.63 -18.58
C MET A 1 -4.80 -21.68 -18.16
N GLY A 2 -5.13 -22.13 -16.95
CA GLY A 2 -6.54 -22.27 -16.56
C GLY A 2 -6.81 -23.24 -15.40
N SER A 3 -5.90 -23.35 -14.43
CA SER A 3 -6.20 -24.14 -13.22
C SER A 3 -7.29 -23.42 -12.40
N PRO A 4 -8.40 -24.10 -12.02
CA PRO A 4 -9.41 -23.54 -11.14
C PRO A 4 -8.81 -22.97 -9.84
N ALA A 5 -7.84 -23.66 -9.26
CA ALA A 5 -7.14 -23.22 -8.05
C ALA A 5 -6.40 -21.88 -8.24
N PHE A 6 -5.83 -21.63 -9.43
CA PHE A 6 -5.19 -20.34 -9.72
C PHE A 6 -6.22 -19.20 -9.81
N ARG A 7 -7.41 -19.48 -10.34
CA ARG A 7 -8.50 -18.49 -10.39
C ARG A 7 -8.98 -18.14 -8.98
N GLU A 8 -9.15 -19.13 -8.11
CA GLU A 8 -9.52 -18.94 -6.70
C GLU A 8 -8.45 -18.16 -5.94
N TYR A 9 -7.17 -18.47 -6.17
CA TYR A 9 -6.05 -17.71 -5.62
C TYR A 9 -6.11 -16.23 -6.01
N CYS A 10 -6.26 -15.91 -7.31
CA CYS A 10 -6.36 -14.53 -7.77
C CYS A 10 -7.55 -13.79 -7.13
N GLN A 11 -8.70 -14.46 -6.97
CA GLN A 11 -9.84 -13.89 -6.26
C GLN A 11 -9.53 -13.62 -4.78
N GLN A 12 -8.79 -14.51 -4.12
CA GLN A 12 -8.36 -14.32 -2.73
C GLN A 12 -7.39 -13.14 -2.59
N VAL A 13 -6.48 -12.96 -3.55
CA VAL A 13 -5.57 -11.80 -3.58
C VAL A 13 -6.36 -10.49 -3.61
N LEU A 14 -7.38 -10.39 -4.47
CA LEU A 14 -8.24 -9.20 -4.54
C LEU A 14 -9.04 -8.99 -3.24
N ARG A 15 -9.56 -10.06 -2.63
CA ARG A 15 -10.26 -9.98 -1.32
C ARG A 15 -9.33 -9.45 -0.23
N ASN A 16 -8.09 -9.97 -0.18
CA ASN A 16 -7.09 -9.56 0.80
C ASN A 16 -6.70 -8.08 0.62
N ALA A 17 -6.46 -7.64 -0.60
CA ALA A 17 -6.12 -6.25 -0.90
C ALA A 17 -7.25 -5.29 -0.49
N LYS A 18 -8.52 -5.64 -0.77
CA LYS A 18 -9.69 -4.87 -0.33
C LYS A 18 -9.81 -4.81 1.20
N ALA A 19 -9.60 -5.94 1.89
CA ALA A 19 -9.60 -5.98 3.35
C ALA A 19 -8.49 -5.12 3.96
N MET A 20 -7.28 -5.17 3.38
CA MET A 20 -6.15 -4.32 3.79
C MET A 20 -6.46 -2.84 3.59
N ALA A 21 -7.02 -2.46 2.43
CA ALA A 21 -7.43 -1.10 2.14
C ALA A 21 -8.46 -0.58 3.17
N GLN A 22 -9.50 -1.36 3.45
CA GLN A 22 -10.53 -1.00 4.44
C GLN A 22 -9.94 -0.84 5.84
N ALA A 23 -9.07 -1.75 6.27
CA ALA A 23 -8.43 -1.67 7.58
C ALA A 23 -7.55 -0.42 7.73
N LEU A 24 -6.83 -0.03 6.68
CA LEU A 24 -6.01 1.18 6.66
C LEU A 24 -6.88 2.45 6.71
N LEU A 25 -7.96 2.51 5.93
CA LEU A 25 -8.91 3.62 5.94
C LEU A 25 -9.57 3.78 7.31
N GLN A 26 -10.00 2.68 7.96
CA GLN A 26 -10.56 2.70 9.31
C GLN A 26 -9.57 3.21 10.37
N ARG A 27 -8.27 2.99 10.16
CA ARG A 27 -7.19 3.51 11.01
C ARG A 27 -6.83 4.98 10.68
N GLY A 28 -7.54 5.61 9.75
CA GLY A 28 -7.36 7.01 9.37
C GLY A 28 -6.10 7.25 8.54
N TYR A 29 -5.68 6.28 7.73
CA TYR A 29 -4.71 6.48 6.66
C TYR A 29 -5.42 6.90 5.37
N THR A 30 -4.72 7.68 4.55
CA THR A 30 -5.20 8.09 3.23
C THR A 30 -4.65 7.10 2.20
N LEU A 31 -5.51 6.60 1.32
CA LEU A 31 -5.10 5.79 0.17
C LEU A 31 -5.21 6.62 -1.10
N VAL A 32 -4.21 6.52 -1.98
CA VAL A 32 -4.32 7.08 -3.33
C VAL A 32 -5.48 6.39 -4.03
N SER A 33 -6.36 7.17 -4.66
CA SER A 33 -7.67 6.76 -5.22
C SER A 33 -8.75 6.32 -4.22
N GLY A 34 -8.46 6.32 -2.91
CA GLY A 34 -9.44 5.98 -1.87
C GLY A 34 -9.69 4.47 -1.66
N GLY A 35 -8.96 3.59 -2.36
CA GLY A 35 -9.14 2.14 -2.25
C GLY A 35 -8.22 1.35 -3.16
N THR A 36 -8.66 0.15 -3.56
CA THR A 36 -7.99 -0.68 -4.57
C THR A 36 -8.98 -1.62 -5.27
N ASP A 37 -8.76 -1.82 -6.57
CA ASP A 37 -9.45 -2.82 -7.39
C ASP A 37 -8.52 -3.93 -7.88
N ASN A 38 -7.26 -3.94 -7.42
CA ASN A 38 -6.25 -4.91 -7.80
C ASN A 38 -5.54 -5.50 -6.57
N HIS A 39 -4.28 -5.88 -6.71
CA HIS A 39 -3.51 -6.62 -5.70
C HIS A 39 -2.67 -5.74 -4.77
N LEU A 40 -2.68 -4.41 -4.94
CA LEU A 40 -1.83 -3.50 -4.17
C LEU A 40 -2.62 -2.31 -3.61
N VAL A 41 -2.06 -1.66 -2.61
CA VAL A 41 -2.53 -0.36 -2.09
C VAL A 41 -1.40 0.65 -2.05
N LEU A 42 -1.71 1.92 -2.29
CA LEU A 42 -0.76 3.01 -2.17
C LEU A 42 -1.22 3.96 -1.06
N VAL A 43 -0.50 3.92 0.06
CA VAL A 43 -0.77 4.74 1.24
C VAL A 43 -0.06 6.07 1.11
N ASP A 44 -0.79 7.17 1.30
CA ASP A 44 -0.24 8.52 1.42
C ASP A 44 0.02 8.84 2.89
N LEU A 45 1.30 8.99 3.25
CA LEU A 45 1.76 9.25 4.62
C LEU A 45 1.92 10.75 4.93
N ARG A 46 1.81 11.62 3.92
CA ARG A 46 1.99 13.08 4.08
C ARG A 46 1.01 13.70 5.08
N PRO A 47 -0.28 13.30 5.14
CA PRO A 47 -1.20 13.80 6.17
C PRO A 47 -0.78 13.45 7.60
N LYS A 48 0.12 12.47 7.78
CA LYS A 48 0.71 12.10 9.08
C LYS A 48 2.06 12.77 9.33
N GLY A 49 2.59 13.55 8.38
CA GLY A 49 3.91 14.18 8.47
C GLY A 49 5.09 13.20 8.39
N ILE A 50 4.86 12.00 7.85
CA ILE A 50 5.87 10.94 7.71
C ILE A 50 6.18 10.75 6.23
N ASP A 51 7.44 10.56 5.87
CA ASP A 51 7.86 10.17 4.52
C ASP A 51 7.97 8.64 4.37
N GLY A 52 7.89 8.16 3.13
CA GLY A 52 7.95 6.75 2.81
C GLY A 52 9.27 6.08 3.18
N ALA A 53 10.40 6.80 3.16
CA ALA A 53 11.71 6.22 3.47
C ALA A 53 11.85 5.88 4.96
N ARG A 54 11.38 6.77 5.85
CA ARG A 54 11.33 6.51 7.29
C ARG A 54 10.38 5.36 7.62
N ALA A 55 9.20 5.34 7.00
CA ALA A 55 8.23 4.27 7.21
C ALA A 55 8.78 2.91 6.74
N GLU A 56 9.34 2.84 5.52
CA GLU A 56 9.98 1.64 4.97
C GLU A 56 11.07 1.10 5.89
N ARG A 57 11.94 1.97 6.41
CA ARG A 57 13.02 1.56 7.32
C ARG A 57 12.50 0.98 8.63
N VAL A 58 11.49 1.61 9.25
CA VAL A 58 10.91 1.09 10.51
C VAL A 58 10.23 -0.26 10.28
N LEU A 59 9.51 -0.42 9.15
CA LEU A 59 8.88 -1.68 8.79
C LEU A 59 9.90 -2.79 8.57
N GLU A 60 11.02 -2.49 7.88
CA GLU A 60 12.11 -3.43 7.68
C GLU A 60 12.70 -3.93 9.01
N LEU A 61 12.88 -3.03 9.99
CA LEU A 61 13.38 -3.38 11.33
C LEU A 61 12.47 -4.33 12.10
N VAL A 62 11.17 -4.37 11.77
CA VAL A 62 10.19 -5.30 12.35
C VAL A 62 9.80 -6.43 11.38
N SER A 63 10.66 -6.70 10.38
CA SER A 63 10.49 -7.78 9.40
C SER A 63 9.26 -7.65 8.50
N ILE A 64 8.79 -6.43 8.25
CA ILE A 64 7.77 -6.13 7.25
C ILE A 64 8.44 -5.50 6.03
N THR A 65 8.41 -6.22 4.90
CA THR A 65 8.92 -5.69 3.63
C THR A 65 7.83 -4.91 2.91
N ALA A 66 8.06 -3.62 2.72
CA ALA A 66 7.23 -2.72 1.94
C ALA A 66 8.13 -1.82 1.08
N ASN A 67 7.55 -1.05 0.16
CA ASN A 67 8.34 -0.18 -0.72
C ASN A 67 7.86 1.27 -0.64
N LYS A 68 8.77 2.20 -0.38
CA LYS A 68 8.51 3.64 -0.53
C LYS A 68 8.17 3.96 -1.99
N ASN A 69 7.11 4.71 -2.22
CA ASN A 69 6.59 4.97 -3.57
C ASN A 69 6.06 6.39 -3.70
N THR A 70 6.35 7.05 -4.82
CA THR A 70 5.88 8.40 -5.10
C THR A 70 4.35 8.47 -5.13
N CYS A 71 3.79 9.54 -4.58
CA CYS A 71 2.36 9.86 -4.61
C CYS A 71 2.07 11.12 -5.43
N PRO A 72 0.84 11.30 -5.94
CA PRO A 72 0.43 12.54 -6.59
C PRO A 72 0.68 13.76 -5.68
N GLY A 73 1.44 14.74 -6.16
CA GLY A 73 1.80 15.96 -5.41
C GLY A 73 3.13 15.89 -4.65
N ASP A 74 3.89 14.80 -4.74
CA ASP A 74 5.26 14.76 -4.22
C ASP A 74 6.16 15.76 -4.96
N LYS A 75 6.93 16.54 -4.20
CA LYS A 75 7.86 17.54 -4.75
C LYS A 75 9.16 16.92 -5.30
N SER A 76 9.49 15.69 -4.90
CA SER A 76 10.72 14.99 -5.28
C SER A 76 10.50 13.48 -5.25
N ALA A 77 11.02 12.79 -6.27
CA ALA A 77 11.02 11.33 -6.33
C ALA A 77 12.03 10.68 -5.36
N LEU A 78 13.01 11.46 -4.85
CA LEU A 78 14.01 10.97 -3.89
C LEU A 78 13.46 10.89 -2.46
N THR A 79 12.40 11.64 -2.17
CA THR A 79 11.73 11.67 -0.87
C THR A 79 10.23 11.43 -1.05
N PRO A 80 9.81 10.22 -1.45
CA PRO A 80 8.42 9.92 -1.71
C PRO A 80 7.60 9.99 -0.42
N GLY A 81 6.37 10.52 -0.52
CA GLY A 81 5.43 10.62 0.59
C GLY A 81 4.59 9.35 0.80
N GLY A 82 4.76 8.33 -0.03
CA GLY A 82 3.92 7.14 -0.03
C GLY A 82 4.62 5.84 0.30
N LEU A 83 3.80 4.84 0.63
CA LEU A 83 4.20 3.47 0.86
C LEU A 83 3.27 2.52 0.07
N ARG A 84 3.86 1.65 -0.75
CA ARG A 84 3.16 0.63 -1.52
C ARG A 84 3.23 -0.71 -0.80
N LEU A 85 2.06 -1.34 -0.65
CA LEU A 85 1.86 -2.67 -0.06
C LEU A 85 1.18 -3.58 -1.07
#